data_AF-A0A151YV92-F1
#
_entry.id   AF-A0A151YV92-F1
#
_cell.length_a   1.000
_cell.length_b   1.000
_cell.length_c   1.000
_cell.angle_alpha   90.00
_cell.angle_beta   90.00
_cell.angle_gamma   90.00
#
_symmetry.space_group_name_H-M   'P 1'
#
loop_
_entity.id
_entity.type
_entity.pdbx_description
1 polymer ?
#
loop_
_entity_poly.entity_id
_entity_poly.type
_entity_poly.pdbx_seq_one_letter_code
_entity_poly.pdbx_strand_id
1 'polypeptide(L)' 'MILLNYKDDLHGEDILLPANKTAPCSICGKEAYYVEISFESPICSKECAKQMWKEYVDTQVSRKYKTFSDFL' A
#
# COMPACT_ATOMS: atom_id res chain seq x y z
N MET A 1 -19.39 9.01 16.99
CA MET A 1 -19.61 7.91 16.03
C MET A 1 -19.80 8.53 14.66
N ILE A 2 -18.76 8.52 13.81
CA ILE A 2 -18.89 8.96 12.42
C ILE A 2 -19.22 7.72 11.60
N LEU A 3 -20.42 7.69 11.03
CA LEU A 3 -20.90 6.67 10.11
C LEU A 3 -20.23 6.90 8.75
N LEU A 4 -19.16 6.14 8.46
CA LEU A 4 -18.65 6.05 7.09
C LEU A 4 -19.56 5.08 6.32
N ASN A 5 -20.32 5.62 5.37
CA ASN A 5 -21.04 4.84 4.37
C ASN A 5 -20.02 4.05 3.54
N TYR A 6 -19.84 2.79 3.94
CA TYR A 6 -18.93 1.83 3.33
C TYR A 6 -19.59 1.30 2.05
N LYS A 7 -19.28 1.93 0.91
CA LYS A 7 -19.59 1.39 -0.42
C LYS A 7 -18.51 0.37 -0.79
N ASP A 8 -18.96 -0.78 -1.24
CA ASP A 8 -18.29 -2.05 -1.52
C ASP A 8 -17.17 -2.04 -2.60
N ASP A 9 -16.54 -0.90 -2.89
CA ASP A 9 -15.47 -0.74 -3.90
C ASP A 9 -14.16 -0.24 -3.26
N LEU A 10 -13.90 -0.60 -2.01
CA LEU A 10 -12.67 -0.21 -1.32
C LEU A 10 -11.51 -1.11 -1.77
N HIS A 11 -10.98 -0.87 -2.97
CA HIS A 11 -9.68 -1.38 -3.34
C HIS A 11 -8.66 -0.84 -2.32
N GLY A 12 -7.80 -1.69 -1.75
CA GLY A 12 -6.84 -1.30 -0.69
C GLY A 12 -5.92 -0.13 -1.06
N GLU A 13 -5.84 0.22 -2.34
CA GLU A 13 -5.16 1.40 -2.87
C GLU A 13 -5.81 2.75 -2.49
N ASP A 14 -7.05 2.78 -1.99
CA ASP A 14 -7.80 4.01 -1.72
C ASP A 14 -7.87 4.41 -0.24
N ILE A 15 -7.31 3.63 0.69
CA ILE A 15 -7.34 3.94 2.13
C ILE A 15 -6.07 4.69 2.55
N LEU A 16 -5.92 5.93 2.08
CA LEU A 16 -4.90 6.86 2.56
C LEU A 16 -5.41 7.63 3.77
N LEU A 17 -4.79 7.44 4.94
CA LEU A 17 -5.09 8.25 6.12
C LEU A 17 -4.12 9.44 6.22
N PRO A 18 -4.57 10.61 6.69
CA PRO A 18 -3.67 11.72 6.96
C PRO A 18 -2.64 11.31 8.04
N ALA A 19 -1.37 11.62 7.78
CA ALA A 19 -0.29 11.33 8.68
C ALA A 19 -0.22 12.37 9.81
N ASN A 20 -0.02 11.92 11.06
CA ASN A 20 0.18 12.82 12.21
C ASN A 20 1.52 13.56 12.17
N LYS A 21 2.48 13.08 11.38
CA LYS A 21 3.81 13.67 11.16
C LYS A 21 4.19 13.45 9.69
N THR A 22 4.87 14.43 9.10
CA THR A 22 5.42 14.25 7.76
C THR A 22 6.65 13.35 7.82
N ALA A 23 6.79 12.50 6.81
CA ALA A 23 7.92 11.59 6.64
C ALA A 23 8.23 11.44 5.15
N PRO A 24 9.44 10.98 4.76
CA PRO A 24 9.73 10.67 3.37
C PRO A 24 8.84 9.54 2.85
N CYS A 25 8.30 9.69 1.65
CA CYS A 25 7.49 8.70 0.96
C CYS A 25 8.32 7.45 0.69
N SER A 26 7.79 6.28 1.05
CA SER A 26 8.47 4.99 0.89
C SER A 26 8.76 4.61 -0.56
N ILE A 27 8.13 5.27 -1.54
CA ILE A 27 8.28 4.96 -2.97
C ILE A 27 9.19 5.97 -3.69
N CYS A 28 8.97 7.27 -3.50
CA CYS A 28 9.67 8.31 -4.27
C CYS A 28 10.52 9.26 -3.41
N GLY A 29 10.53 9.11 -2.08
CA GLY A 29 11.33 9.92 -1.17
C GLY A 29 10.84 11.36 -0.94
N LYS A 30 9.80 11.81 -1.64
CA LYS A 30 9.17 13.13 -1.42
C LYS A 30 8.47 13.18 -0.05
N GLU A 31 8.22 14.37 0.47
CA GLU A 31 7.45 14.52 1.70
C GLU A 31 6.05 13.91 1.56
N ALA A 32 5.70 13.01 2.48
CA ALA A 32 4.42 12.34 2.57
C ALA A 32 3.55 12.98 3.66
N TYR A 33 2.28 13.14 3.32
CA TYR A 33 1.23 13.63 4.22
C TYR A 33 0.20 12.55 4.55
N TYR A 34 0.36 11.35 3.98
CA TYR A 34 -0.54 10.24 4.17
C TYR A 34 0.21 8.99 4.61
N VAL A 35 -0.52 8.09 5.27
CA VAL A 35 -0.10 6.72 5.58
C VAL A 35 -1.04 5.78 4.85
N GLU A 36 -0.48 4.86 4.06
CA GLU A 36 -1.22 3.72 3.56
C GLU A 36 -1.34 2.69 4.69
N ILE A 37 -2.58 2.29 5.03
CA ILE A 37 -2.86 1.51 6.24
C ILE A 37 -2.29 0.09 6.15
N SER A 38 -2.38 -0.54 4.99
CA SER A 38 -2.05 -1.95 4.80
C SER A 38 -0.56 -2.23 5.00
N PHE A 39 0.28 -1.22 4.75
CA PHE A 39 1.74 -1.28 4.90
C PHE A 39 2.27 -0.33 5.98
N GLU A 40 1.40 0.37 6.71
CA GLU A 40 1.73 1.42 7.69
C GLU A 40 2.83 2.38 7.19
N SER A 41 2.79 2.69 5.89
CA SER A 41 3.90 3.33 5.19
C SER A 41 3.56 4.75 4.76
N PRO A 42 4.49 5.72 4.93
CA PRO A 42 4.31 7.08 4.46
C PRO A 42 4.23 7.13 2.94
N ILE A 43 3.16 7.72 2.42
CA ILE A 43 2.86 7.82 1.00
C ILE A 43 2.47 9.26 0.65
N CYS A 44 3.06 9.79 -0.43
CA CYS A 44 2.78 11.15 -0.88
C CYS A 44 1.60 11.25 -1.86
N SER A 45 1.22 10.15 -2.53
CA SER A 45 0.17 10.18 -3.55
C SER A 45 -0.43 8.79 -3.81
N LYS A 46 -1.62 8.76 -4.43
CA LYS A 46 -2.30 7.50 -4.80
C LYS A 46 -1.47 6.66 -5.78
N GLU A 47 -0.71 7.29 -6.67
CA GLU A 47 0.18 6.59 -7.61
C GLU A 47 1.29 5.84 -6.86
N CYS A 48 1.85 6.45 -5.81
CA CYS A 48 2.83 5.77 -4.96
C CYS A 48 2.18 4.61 -4.18
N ALA A 49 0.95 4.77 -3.69
CA ALA A 49 0.21 3.65 -3.07
C ALA A 49 0.03 2.48 -4.05
N LYS A 50 -0.43 2.76 -5.28
CA LYS A 50 -0.59 1.74 -6.33
C LYS A 50 0.72 1.03 -6.65
N GLN A 51 1.83 1.75 -6.71
CA GLN A 51 3.14 1.16 -6.94
C GLN A 51 3.56 0.24 -5.79
N MET A 52 3.36 0.66 -4.54
CA MET A 52 3.63 -0.16 -3.36
C MET A 52 2.82 -1.47 -3.37
N TRP A 53 1.53 -1.38 -3.70
CA TRP A 53 0.66 -2.55 -3.85
C TRP A 53 1.12 -3.48 -4.97
N LYS A 54 1.53 -2.94 -6.11
CA LYS A 54 2.08 -3.73 -7.22
C LYS A 54 3.33 -4.49 -6.79
N GLU A 55 4.29 -3.82 -6.15
CA GLU A 55 5.51 -4.46 -5.64
C GLU A 55 5.21 -5.56 -4.61
N TYR A 56 4.23 -5.33 -3.73
CA TYR A 56 3.77 -6.34 -2.78
C TYR A 56 3.15 -7.56 -3.47
N VAL A 57 2.26 -7.36 -4.44
CA VAL A 57 1.65 -8.45 -5.21
C VAL A 57 2.72 -9.22 -5.98
N ASP A 58 3.62 -8.52 -6.67
CA ASP A 58 4.69 -9.14 -7.46
C ASP A 58 5.63 -9.97 -6.58
N THR A 59 5.96 -9.50 -5.38
CA THR A 59 6.79 -10.26 -4.43
C THR A 59 6.06 -11.47 -3.83
N GLN A 60 4.77 -11.36 -3.52
CA GLN A 60 3.97 -12.48 -3.02
C GLN A 60 3.71 -13.55 -4.10
N VAL A 61 3.45 -13.13 -5.34
CA VAL A 61 3.34 -14.03 -6.50
C VAL A 61 4.68 -14.71 -6.76
N SER A 62 5.79 -13.97 -6.74
CA SER A 62 7.14 -14.54 -6.90
C SER A 62 7.47 -15.57 -5.82
N ARG A 63 7.05 -15.35 -4.57
CA ARG A 63 7.21 -16.33 -3.48
C ARG A 63 6.41 -17.60 -3.73
N LYS A 64 5.15 -17.48 -4.19
CA LYS A 64 4.34 -18.66 -4.56
C LYS A 64 5.02 -19.49 -5.64
N TYR A 65 5.53 -18.87 -6.71
CA TYR A 65 6.22 -19.61 -7.77
C TYR A 65 7.53 -20.26 -7.32
N LYS A 66 8.30 -19.61 -6.43
CA LYS A 66 9.53 -20.19 -5.89
C LYS A 66 9.27 -21.42 -5.01
N THR A 67 8.18 -21.41 -4.22
CA THR A 67 7.77 -22.60 -3.45
C THR A 67 7.33 -23.76 -4.36
N PHE A 68 6.81 -23.51 -5.56
CA PHE A 68 6.48 -24.60 -6.49
C PHE A 68 7.70 -25.16 -7.24
N SER A 69 8.76 -24.38 -7.46
CA SER A 69 9.96 -24.84 -8.17
C SER A 69 10.93 -25.66 -7.30
N ASP A 70 10.87 -25.53 -5.98
CA ASP A 70 11.72 -26.29 -5.05
C ASP A 70 11.17 -27.70 -4.74
N PHE A 71 10.04 -28.09 -5.34
CA PHE A 71 9.38 -29.40 -5.15
C PHE A 71 9.35 -30.28 -6.42
N LEU A 72 10.05 -29.90 -7.49
CA LEU A 72 10.19 -30.67 -8.72
C LEU A 72 11.62 -31.16 -8.94
#